data_AF-A0A250FVJ9-F1
#
_entry.id   AF-A0A250FVJ9-F1
#
_cell.length_a   1.000
_cell.length_b   1.000
_cell.length_c   1.000
_cell.angle_alpha   90.00
_cell.angle_beta   90.00
_cell.angle_gamma   90.00
#
_symmetry.space_group_name_H-M   'P 1'
#
loop_
_entity.id
_entity.type
_entity.pdbx_description
1 polymer ?
#
loop_
_entity_poly.entity_id
_entity_poly.type
_entity_poly.pdbx_seq_one_letter_code
_entity_poly.pdbx_strand_id
1 'polypeptide(L)'
;MNRIRIITYRQFRKNNMITEYLGRKIPQAYLDFIESKTSEENMEMMYFNNEKHNNKKIKLYTKNGLLSNSYDKKSYWYEWISKGDYTFEKVKALHTEEPISIDEVKTCFAIADTYEGNVFINLHDGSIWHFSDDSDWVNDIDLYHCEKYANSFADFLQKISLKPIGNKFESEDFE
;
A
#
# COMPACT_ATOMS: atom_id res chain seq x y z
N MET A 1 -1.23 26.07 -16.96
CA MET A 1 -0.15 25.24 -17.51
C MET A 1 0.62 24.62 -16.36
N ASN A 2 0.64 23.30 -16.28
CA ASN A 2 1.75 22.45 -15.81
C ASN A 2 1.24 21.01 -15.91
N ARG A 3 1.61 20.36 -17.01
CA ARG A 3 1.25 18.98 -17.31
C ARG A 3 2.25 18.11 -16.57
N ILE A 4 1.79 17.30 -15.61
CA ILE A 4 2.55 16.11 -15.22
C ILE A 4 2.51 15.21 -16.44
N ARG A 5 3.62 15.20 -17.20
CA ARG A 5 3.88 14.11 -18.13
C ARG A 5 4.14 12.92 -17.21
N ILE A 6 3.24 11.95 -17.18
CA ILE A 6 3.66 10.56 -16.97
C ILE A 6 4.66 10.34 -18.11
N ILE A 7 5.92 10.44 -17.73
CA ILE A 7 7.01 10.38 -18.67
C ILE A 7 6.91 8.99 -19.30
N THR A 8 6.68 8.95 -20.60
CA THR A 8 6.48 7.75 -21.41
C THR A 8 7.29 6.56 -20.89
N TYR A 9 6.59 5.44 -20.65
CA TYR A 9 7.00 4.10 -20.19
C TYR A 9 8.47 3.66 -20.35
N ARG A 10 9.20 4.16 -21.35
CA ARG A 10 10.64 3.95 -21.53
C ARG A 10 11.52 4.64 -20.47
N GLN A 11 11.01 5.64 -19.74
CA GLN A 11 11.74 6.36 -18.69
C GLN A 11 11.56 5.76 -17.29
N PHE A 12 10.57 4.88 -17.09
CA PHE A 12 10.39 4.08 -15.87
C PHE A 12 11.63 3.22 -15.54
N ARG A 13 12.38 2.81 -16.56
CA ARG A 13 13.53 1.89 -16.43
C ARG A 13 14.87 2.54 -16.10
N LYS A 14 15.06 3.85 -16.31
CA LYS A 14 16.43 4.41 -16.42
C LYS A 14 16.94 5.13 -15.18
N ASN A 15 16.07 5.57 -14.29
CA ASN A 15 16.46 6.27 -13.06
C ASN A 15 15.63 5.72 -11.91
N ASN A 16 16.30 5.20 -10.88
CA ASN A 16 15.87 5.19 -9.48
C ASN A 16 14.86 6.33 -9.20
N MET A 17 13.55 6.10 -9.39
CA MET A 17 12.58 7.19 -9.33
C MET A 17 12.51 7.69 -7.90
N ILE A 18 13.06 8.88 -7.68
CA ILE A 18 12.56 9.75 -6.61
C ILE A 18 11.12 10.03 -7.01
N THR A 19 10.21 9.62 -6.16
CA THR A 19 8.82 10.03 -6.19
C THR A 19 8.83 11.54 -6.02
N GLU A 20 8.71 12.31 -7.12
CA GLU A 20 8.91 13.77 -7.07
C GLU A 20 8.04 14.43 -5.99
N TYR A 21 6.88 13.82 -5.70
CA TYR A 21 5.94 14.24 -4.66
C TYR A 21 6.34 13.86 -3.23
N LEU A 22 7.02 12.73 -3.00
CA LEU A 22 7.46 12.37 -1.64
C LEU A 22 8.95 12.59 -1.38
N GLY A 23 9.73 12.90 -2.42
CA GLY A 23 11.18 13.07 -2.32
C GLY A 23 11.94 11.78 -2.01
N ARG A 24 11.34 10.59 -2.17
CA ARG A 24 11.95 9.29 -1.80
C ARG A 24 11.90 8.26 -2.90
N LYS A 25 12.76 7.25 -2.86
CA LYS A 25 12.83 6.19 -3.88
C LYS A 25 11.95 5.02 -3.52
N ILE A 26 11.24 4.47 -4.51
CA ILE A 26 10.55 3.18 -4.38
C ILE A 26 11.60 2.06 -4.30
N PRO A 27 11.47 1.07 -3.40
CA PRO A 27 12.40 -0.04 -3.30
C PRO A 27 12.54 -0.83 -4.62
N GLN A 28 13.78 -1.16 -5.00
CA GLN A 28 14.07 -1.87 -6.24
C GLN A 28 13.36 -3.24 -6.32
N ALA A 29 13.27 -3.96 -5.20
CA ALA A 29 12.58 -5.25 -5.14
C ALA A 29 11.09 -5.16 -5.55
N TYR A 30 10.42 -4.06 -5.22
CA TYR A 30 9.04 -3.81 -5.66
C TYR A 30 8.99 -3.52 -7.17
N LEU A 31 9.91 -2.67 -7.66
CA LEU A 31 10.00 -2.34 -9.09
C LEU A 31 10.26 -3.59 -9.94
N ASP A 32 11.16 -4.46 -9.50
CA ASP A 32 11.46 -5.72 -10.19
C ASP A 32 10.25 -6.66 -10.20
N PHE A 33 9.51 -6.72 -9.09
CA PHE A 33 8.29 -7.52 -8.99
C PHE A 33 7.20 -7.06 -9.96
N ILE A 34 6.85 -5.77 -9.97
CA ILE A 34 5.80 -5.24 -10.86
C ILE A 34 6.18 -5.41 -12.34
N GLU A 35 7.48 -5.35 -12.67
CA GLU A 35 7.97 -5.57 -14.03
C GLU A 35 7.94 -7.05 -14.44
N SER A 36 8.10 -7.96 -13.48
CA SER A 36 8.06 -9.41 -13.75
C SER A 36 6.64 -9.92 -14.04
N LYS A 37 5.62 -9.19 -13.59
CA LYS A 37 4.21 -9.57 -13.71
C LYS A 37 3.60 -8.99 -14.99
N THR A 38 3.18 -9.86 -15.90
CA THR A 38 2.50 -9.47 -17.16
C THR A 38 0.99 -9.70 -17.06
N SER A 39 0.36 -9.13 -16.03
CA SER A 39 -1.09 -9.21 -15.86
C SER A 39 -1.78 -8.10 -16.65
N GLU A 40 -2.87 -8.43 -17.34
CA GLU A 40 -3.78 -7.46 -17.96
C GLU A 40 -4.80 -6.90 -16.93
N GLU A 41 -4.99 -7.59 -15.81
CA GLU A 41 -5.84 -7.13 -14.71
C GLU A 41 -5.19 -5.97 -13.96
N ASN A 42 -6.00 -5.09 -13.36
CA ASN A 42 -5.51 -3.99 -12.53
C ASN A 42 -4.98 -4.46 -11.17
N MET A 43 -5.53 -5.54 -10.63
CA MET A 43 -5.18 -6.08 -9.31
C MET A 43 -5.12 -7.61 -9.36
N GLU A 44 -4.27 -8.20 -8.53
CA GLU A 44 -4.14 -9.64 -8.33
C GLU A 44 -4.57 -9.99 -6.90
N MET A 45 -5.55 -10.88 -6.75
CA MET A 45 -6.01 -11.34 -5.44
C MET A 45 -4.98 -12.28 -4.81
N MET A 46 -4.58 -11.96 -3.59
CA MET A 46 -3.64 -12.75 -2.78
C MET A 46 -4.14 -12.82 -1.33
N TYR A 47 -3.51 -13.66 -0.52
CA TYR A 47 -3.72 -13.74 0.92
C TYR A 47 -2.43 -13.38 1.63
N PHE A 48 -2.48 -12.39 2.51
CA PHE A 48 -1.43 -12.12 3.48
C PHE A 48 -1.61 -13.07 4.67
N ASN A 49 -0.59 -13.91 4.91
CA ASN A 49 -0.58 -14.88 5.99
C ASN A 49 0.04 -14.22 7.23
N ASN A 50 -0.81 -13.62 8.06
CA ASN A 50 -0.37 -12.91 9.26
C ASN A 50 0.08 -13.93 10.34
N GLU A 51 1.23 -13.69 10.95
CA GLU A 51 1.76 -14.55 12.02
C GLU A 51 1.14 -14.23 13.40
N LYS A 52 0.70 -12.98 13.60
CA LYS A 52 0.12 -12.46 14.85
C LYS A 52 -1.41 -12.54 14.84
N HIS A 53 -2.04 -12.32 13.69
CA HIS A 53 -3.49 -12.21 13.53
C HIS A 53 -4.08 -13.19 12.51
N ASN A 54 -5.31 -12.94 12.08
CA ASN A 54 -5.95 -13.69 11.02
C ASN A 54 -5.29 -13.40 9.66
N ASN A 55 -5.37 -14.36 8.76
CA ASN A 55 -5.01 -14.14 7.37
C ASN A 55 -5.98 -13.13 6.76
N LYS A 56 -5.43 -12.27 5.91
CA LYS A 56 -6.16 -11.19 5.24
C LYS A 56 -6.11 -11.34 3.73
N LYS A 57 -7.22 -11.06 3.07
CA LYS A 57 -7.28 -10.98 1.61
C LYS A 57 -6.74 -9.62 1.17
N ILE A 58 -5.85 -9.63 0.19
CA ILE A 58 -5.27 -8.41 -0.37
C ILE A 58 -5.47 -8.37 -1.89
N LYS A 59 -5.75 -7.18 -2.41
CA LYS A 59 -5.78 -6.85 -3.84
C LYS A 59 -4.47 -6.19 -4.21
N LEU A 60 -3.47 -6.98 -4.56
CA LEU A 60 -2.15 -6.47 -4.90
C LEU A 60 -2.20 -5.75 -6.25
N TYR A 61 -1.72 -4.51 -6.31
CA TYR A 61 -1.75 -3.74 -7.54
C TYR A 61 -0.78 -4.33 -8.58
N THR A 62 -1.27 -4.48 -9.80
CA THR A 62 -0.42 -4.86 -10.92
C THR A 62 0.19 -3.62 -11.57
N LYS A 63 1.16 -3.85 -12.45
CA LYS A 63 1.68 -2.80 -13.32
C LYS A 63 0.57 -2.12 -14.12
N ASN A 64 -0.39 -2.88 -14.65
CA ASN A 64 -1.51 -2.28 -15.38
C ASN A 64 -2.36 -1.41 -14.45
N GLY A 65 -2.68 -1.87 -13.24
CA GLY A 65 -3.46 -1.09 -12.26
C GLY A 65 -2.81 0.23 -11.88
N LEU A 66 -1.50 0.24 -11.69
CA LEU A 66 -0.73 1.45 -11.42
C LEU A 66 -0.74 2.44 -12.61
N LEU A 67 -0.98 1.98 -13.84
CA LEU A 67 -0.88 2.79 -15.06
C LEU A 67 -2.24 3.11 -15.70
N SER A 68 -3.29 2.37 -15.38
CA SER A 68 -4.56 2.32 -16.14
C SER A 68 -5.53 3.47 -15.87
N ASN A 69 -5.02 4.59 -15.34
CA ASN A 69 -5.72 5.83 -14.95
C ASN A 69 -6.20 5.86 -13.50
N SER A 70 -5.43 6.56 -12.70
CA SER A 70 -5.98 7.38 -11.63
C SER A 70 -6.37 8.81 -12.14
N TYR A 71 -6.50 9.04 -13.48
CA TYR A 71 -6.68 10.34 -14.20
C TYR A 71 -7.95 11.16 -13.93
N ASP A 72 -8.00 11.86 -12.78
CA ASP A 72 -8.63 13.18 -12.66
C ASP A 72 -7.69 14.21 -12.01
N LYS A 73 -7.57 15.40 -12.61
CA LYS A 73 -6.84 16.55 -12.02
C LYS A 73 -7.47 17.09 -10.73
N LYS A 74 -8.61 16.55 -10.31
CA LYS A 74 -9.41 17.02 -9.18
C LYS A 74 -9.62 16.01 -8.05
N SER A 75 -9.31 14.74 -8.26
CA SER A 75 -9.53 13.68 -7.26
C SER A 75 -8.20 13.02 -6.97
N TYR A 76 -7.81 12.99 -5.71
CA TYR A 76 -6.54 12.44 -5.23
C TYR A 76 -6.43 10.95 -5.61
N TRP A 77 -5.23 10.56 -6.02
CA TRP A 77 -4.95 9.32 -6.74
C TRP A 77 -4.35 8.28 -5.79
N TYR A 78 -4.68 7.01 -6.02
CA TYR A 78 -4.24 5.76 -5.38
C TYR A 78 -2.71 5.52 -5.25
N GLU A 79 -1.86 6.55 -5.34
CA GLU A 79 -0.40 6.39 -5.37
C GLU A 79 0.29 6.83 -4.08
N TRP A 80 -0.41 7.48 -3.13
CA TRP A 80 0.14 7.92 -1.85
C TRP A 80 -1.00 7.99 -0.84
N ILE A 81 -0.72 7.86 0.46
CA ILE A 81 -1.70 8.27 1.47
C ILE A 81 -1.93 9.77 1.29
N SER A 82 -3.05 10.17 0.69
CA SER A 82 -3.38 11.60 0.63
C SER A 82 -3.99 12.03 1.95
N LYS A 83 -3.89 13.32 2.28
CA LYS A 83 -4.59 13.88 3.46
C LYS A 83 -6.11 13.71 3.37
N GLY A 84 -6.65 13.45 2.17
CA GLY A 84 -8.06 13.14 1.96
C GLY A 84 -8.45 11.71 2.32
N ASP A 85 -7.49 10.78 2.36
CA ASP A 85 -7.72 9.36 2.64
C ASP A 85 -7.51 9.05 4.13
N TYR A 86 -6.48 9.66 4.73
CA TYR A 86 -6.19 9.52 6.14
C TYR A 86 -5.85 10.87 6.75
N THR A 87 -6.49 11.21 7.86
CA THR A 87 -5.99 12.29 8.73
C THR A 87 -4.69 11.79 9.38
N PHE A 88 -3.53 12.12 8.78
CA PHE A 88 -2.22 11.58 9.16
C PHE A 88 -1.93 11.65 10.67
N GLU A 89 -2.35 12.73 11.33
CA GLU A 89 -2.14 12.96 12.76
C GLU A 89 -2.93 11.98 13.65
N LYS A 90 -3.95 11.33 13.09
CA LYS A 90 -4.82 10.34 13.74
C LYS A 90 -4.38 8.89 13.49
N VAL A 91 -3.37 8.66 12.65
CA VAL A 91 -2.78 7.33 12.48
C VAL A 91 -2.04 6.91 13.76
N LYS A 92 -2.34 5.70 14.27
CA LYS A 92 -1.75 5.12 15.48
C LYS A 92 -1.18 3.74 15.18
N ALA A 93 0.03 3.48 15.65
CA ALA A 93 0.58 2.12 15.62
C ALA A 93 -0.27 1.20 16.51
N LEU A 94 -0.66 0.04 15.97
CA LEU A 94 -1.34 -1.01 16.73
C LEU A 94 -0.42 -1.58 17.83
N HIS A 95 0.89 -1.60 17.56
CA HIS A 95 1.93 -2.10 18.45
C HIS A 95 2.89 -0.98 18.84
N THR A 96 3.01 -0.70 20.13
CA THR A 96 3.85 0.41 20.64
C THR A 96 5.34 0.22 20.41
N GLU A 97 5.77 -1.04 20.24
CA GLU A 97 7.13 -1.46 19.93
C GLU A 97 7.51 -1.24 18.46
N GLU A 98 6.52 -1.01 17.59
CA GLU A 98 6.70 -0.71 16.16
C GLU A 98 6.08 0.68 15.87
N PRO A 99 6.70 1.77 16.35
CA PRO A 99 6.19 3.10 16.09
C PRO A 99 6.40 3.50 14.63
N ILE A 100 5.47 4.30 14.10
CA ILE A 100 5.62 5.01 12.82
C ILE A 100 5.44 6.50 13.04
N SER A 101 6.32 7.32 12.48
CA SER A 101 6.20 8.77 12.55
C SER A 101 5.20 9.32 11.53
N ILE A 102 4.66 10.51 11.79
CA ILE A 102 3.78 11.22 10.85
C ILE A 102 4.49 11.47 9.50
N ASP A 103 5.80 11.72 9.52
CA ASP A 103 6.58 11.93 8.30
C ASP A 103 6.72 10.65 7.47
N GLU A 104 6.84 9.50 8.13
CA GLU A 104 6.81 8.20 7.45
C GLU A 104 5.44 7.92 6.85
N VAL A 105 4.36 8.15 7.60
CA VAL A 105 2.99 8.02 7.11
C VAL A 105 2.75 8.86 5.85
N LYS A 106 3.20 10.12 5.83
CA LYS A 106 3.06 11.03 4.67
C LYS A 106 3.82 10.57 3.43
N THR A 107 4.78 9.67 3.58
CA THR A 107 5.62 9.19 2.49
C THR A 107 5.44 7.71 2.19
N CYS A 108 4.35 7.12 2.66
CA CYS A 108 3.95 5.77 2.32
C CYS A 108 3.43 5.68 0.87
N PHE A 109 3.81 4.61 0.17
CA PHE A 109 3.39 4.30 -1.20
C PHE A 109 2.43 3.10 -1.20
N ALA A 110 1.21 3.26 -1.70
CA ALA A 110 0.20 2.20 -1.70
C ALA A 110 0.55 1.09 -2.70
N ILE A 111 0.37 -0.16 -2.29
CA ILE A 111 0.67 -1.33 -3.12
C ILE A 111 -0.44 -2.37 -3.17
N ALA A 112 -1.40 -2.33 -2.23
CA ALA A 112 -2.56 -3.21 -2.25
C ALA A 112 -3.74 -2.59 -1.50
N ASP A 113 -4.94 -3.08 -1.81
CA ASP A 113 -6.14 -2.84 -0.98
C ASP A 113 -6.43 -4.05 -0.09
N THR A 114 -6.98 -3.81 1.08
CA THR A 114 -7.67 -4.79 1.92
C THR A 114 -9.13 -4.37 2.08
N TYR A 115 -9.93 -5.17 2.79
CA TYR A 115 -11.31 -4.76 3.10
C TYR A 115 -11.36 -3.49 3.97
N GLU A 116 -10.50 -3.42 4.99
CA GLU A 116 -10.53 -2.35 5.99
C GLU A 116 -9.58 -1.18 5.69
N GLY A 117 -8.87 -1.19 4.56
CA GLY A 117 -7.89 -0.16 4.24
C GLY A 117 -6.89 -0.60 3.17
N ASN A 118 -5.62 -0.25 3.35
CA ASN A 118 -4.60 -0.42 2.31
C ASN A 118 -3.25 -0.89 2.87
N VAL A 119 -2.45 -1.52 2.01
CA VAL A 119 -1.07 -1.92 2.29
C VAL A 119 -0.12 -0.95 1.60
N PHE A 120 0.90 -0.52 2.34
CA PHE A 120 1.85 0.51 1.93
C PHE A 120 3.30 0.06 2.11
N ILE A 121 4.17 0.62 1.27
CA ILE A 121 5.62 0.65 1.47
C ILE A 121 5.97 1.96 2.19
N ASN A 122 6.60 1.87 3.37
CA ASN A 122 7.28 3.01 3.98
C ASN A 122 8.55 3.32 3.17
N LEU A 123 8.59 4.47 2.50
CA LEU A 123 9.73 4.84 1.65
C LEU A 123 10.98 5.30 2.44
N HIS A 124 10.91 5.39 3.77
CA HIS A 124 12.08 5.69 4.60
C HIS A 124 13.02 4.49 4.72
N ASP A 125 12.46 3.30 4.98
CA ASP A 125 13.23 2.09 5.28
C ASP A 125 12.85 0.88 4.41
N GLY A 126 11.81 0.99 3.60
CA GLY A 126 11.31 -0.06 2.71
C GLY A 126 10.42 -1.10 3.40
N SER A 127 10.06 -0.90 4.67
CA SER A 127 9.15 -1.77 5.40
C SER A 127 7.73 -1.70 4.85
N ILE A 128 6.95 -2.77 5.09
CA ILE A 128 5.57 -2.89 4.62
C ILE A 128 4.63 -2.76 5.79
N TRP A 129 3.60 -1.94 5.63
CA TRP A 129 2.62 -1.63 6.65
C TRP A 129 1.23 -1.76 6.07
N HIS A 130 0.29 -2.17 6.90
CA HIS A 130 -1.13 -2.09 6.61
C HIS A 130 -1.76 -1.04 7.48
N PHE A 131 -2.61 -0.21 6.88
CA PHE A 131 -3.33 0.83 7.58
C PHE A 131 -4.81 0.49 7.48
N SER A 132 -5.44 0.27 8.62
CA SER A 132 -6.88 0.07 8.76
C SER A 132 -7.59 1.39 9.04
N ASP A 133 -8.79 1.52 8.49
CA ASP A 133 -9.76 2.54 8.86
C ASP A 133 -10.78 1.93 9.83
N ASP A 134 -10.58 2.21 11.11
CA ASP A 134 -11.45 1.80 12.21
C ASP A 134 -12.34 2.96 12.67
N SER A 135 -12.57 3.94 11.79
CA SER A 135 -13.33 5.15 12.11
C SER A 135 -14.80 4.85 12.39
N ASP A 136 -15.34 5.48 13.43
CA ASP A 136 -16.76 5.49 13.72
C ASP A 136 -17.40 6.75 13.10
N TRP A 137 -17.86 6.59 11.87
CA TRP A 137 -18.52 7.64 11.09
C TRP A 137 -19.83 8.13 11.71
N VAL A 138 -20.48 7.32 12.56
CA VAL A 138 -21.73 7.71 13.24
C VAL A 138 -21.43 8.70 14.36
N ASN A 139 -20.29 8.53 15.02
CA ASN A 139 -19.86 9.36 16.15
C ASN A 139 -18.80 10.40 15.79
N ASP A 140 -18.48 10.58 14.50
CA ASP A 140 -17.46 11.53 14.00
C ASP A 140 -16.06 11.28 14.61
N ILE A 141 -15.71 10.00 14.76
CA ILE A 141 -14.42 9.56 15.31
C ILE A 141 -13.59 8.96 14.18
N ASP A 142 -12.66 9.74 13.63
CA ASP A 142 -11.64 9.13 12.76
C ASP A 142 -10.60 8.39 13.62
N LEU A 143 -10.38 7.11 13.32
CA LEU A 143 -9.38 6.27 13.97
C LEU A 143 -8.73 5.38 12.91
N TYR A 144 -7.42 5.53 12.74
CA TYR A 144 -6.66 4.73 11.79
C TYR A 144 -5.57 3.97 12.53
N HIS A 145 -5.55 2.66 12.43
CA HIS A 145 -4.44 1.87 12.97
C HIS A 145 -3.46 1.49 11.86
N CYS A 146 -2.21 1.36 12.23
CA CYS A 146 -1.21 0.78 11.34
C CYS A 146 -0.47 -0.37 12.02
N GLU A 147 -0.28 -1.45 11.28
CA GLU A 147 0.46 -2.64 11.68
C GLU A 147 1.60 -2.88 10.69
N LYS A 148 2.78 -3.20 11.21
CA LYS A 148 3.92 -3.59 10.37
C LYS A 148 3.74 -5.03 9.90
N TYR A 149 3.60 -5.22 8.59
CA TYR A 149 3.45 -6.53 7.96
C TYR A 149 4.78 -7.20 7.64
N ALA A 150 5.79 -6.42 7.26
CA ALA A 150 7.10 -6.95 6.89
C ALA A 150 8.21 -5.92 7.04
N ASN A 151 9.46 -6.38 7.19
CA ASN A 151 10.63 -5.51 7.25
C ASN A 151 11.11 -5.05 5.87
N SER A 152 10.65 -5.70 4.80
CA SER A 152 10.94 -5.32 3.42
C SER A 152 9.89 -5.87 2.46
N PHE A 153 9.86 -5.37 1.23
CA PHE A 153 9.00 -5.95 0.20
C PHE A 153 9.33 -7.44 -0.10
N ALA A 154 10.60 -7.84 -0.03
CA ALA A 154 10.99 -9.24 -0.26
C ALA A 154 10.54 -10.17 0.88
N ASP A 155 10.52 -9.67 2.12
CA ASP A 155 9.94 -10.36 3.28
C ASP A 155 8.42 -10.48 3.13
N PHE A 156 7.75 -9.41 2.70
CA PHE A 156 6.32 -9.42 2.41
C PHE A 156 5.93 -10.45 1.34
N LEU A 157 6.72 -10.59 0.26
CA LEU A 157 6.48 -11.60 -0.77
C LEU A 157 6.49 -13.04 -0.22
N GLN A 158 7.23 -13.32 0.84
CA GLN A 158 7.25 -14.63 1.49
C GLN A 158 6.01 -14.88 2.35
N LYS A 159 5.33 -13.81 2.76
CA LYS A 159 4.12 -13.86 3.61
C LYS A 159 2.83 -13.88 2.80
N ILE A 160 2.88 -13.66 1.49
CA ILE A 160 1.68 -13.70 0.62
C ILE A 160 1.57 -14.98 -0.19
N SER A 161 0.35 -15.43 -0.46
CA SER A 161 0.07 -16.64 -1.25
C SER A 161 -1.25 -16.59 -2.00
N LEU A 162 -1.39 -17.37 -3.07
CA LEU A 162 -2.63 -17.45 -3.86
C LEU A 162 -3.79 -18.15 -3.12
N LYS A 163 -3.45 -19.01 -2.17
CA LYS A 163 -4.37 -19.66 -1.26
C LYS A 163 -3.88 -19.42 0.15
N PRO A 164 -4.77 -19.23 1.11
CA PRO A 164 -4.31 -18.97 2.45
C PRO A 164 -3.70 -20.19 3.11
N ILE A 165 -2.83 -19.94 4.08
CA ILE A 165 -2.13 -20.96 4.87
C ILE A 165 -2.70 -20.96 6.28
N GLY A 166 -3.20 -22.11 6.75
CA GLY A 166 -3.81 -22.24 8.08
C GLY A 166 -5.32 -21.99 8.09
N ASN A 167 -5.88 -21.81 9.30
CA ASN A 167 -7.33 -21.84 9.55
C ASN A 167 -7.89 -20.55 10.18
N LYS A 168 -7.07 -19.50 10.30
CA LYS A 168 -7.46 -18.22 10.91
C LYS A 168 -7.71 -17.20 9.81
N PHE A 169 -8.95 -16.76 9.68
CA PHE A 169 -9.42 -15.89 8.59
C PHE A 169 -10.27 -14.77 9.14
N GLU A 170 -10.14 -13.58 8.55
CA GLU A 170 -11.10 -12.51 8.83
C GLU A 170 -12.43 -12.84 8.17
N SER A 171 -13.51 -12.68 8.94
CA SER A 171 -14.87 -13.06 8.53
C SER A 171 -15.41 -12.20 7.41
N GLU A 172 -14.87 -10.99 7.23
CA GLU A 172 -15.35 -9.98 6.28
C GLU A 172 -14.68 -10.09 4.90
N ASP A 173 -13.70 -10.99 4.73
CA ASP A 173 -13.01 -11.26 3.46
C ASP A 173 -13.84 -12.11 2.45
N PHE A 174 -15.04 -12.52 2.85
CA PHE A 174 -15.95 -13.40 2.10
C PHE A 174 -17.35 -12.79 1.92
N GLU A 175 -17.44 -11.73 1.12
CA GLU A 175 -18.63 -11.41 0.32
C GLU A 175 -18.29 -11.33 -1.18
#